data_AF-A0A832FK48-F1
#
_entry.id   AF-A0A832FK48-F1
#
_cell.length_a   1.000
_cell.length_b   1.000
_cell.length_c   1.000
_cell.angle_alpha   90.00
_cell.angle_beta   90.00
_cell.angle_gamma   90.00
#
_symmetry.space_group_name_H-M   'P 1'
#
loop_
_entity.id
_entity.type
_entity.pdbx_description
1 polymer ?
#
loop_
_entity_poly.entity_id
_entity_poly.type
_entity_poly.pdbx_seq_one_letter_code
_entity_poly.pdbx_strand_id
1 'polypeptide(L)'
;MRKISLLIFFLLVSSGYVRADDIILSGEIKISEPTYYKEKKVIISPSTKIKIDNNLDSGLIFENCNIVFNGTSENPIIVEGYGGSVELEDKNLIHIEDSELVVKNSIFKNGSWYLHIHHSKGVIENSFFYRGYGAIRFTGDNIKIRRNIFSENNIAVRFIKAEPILENNIFYKNEIAIFLREGVKSPVIQRNSFINNKFDLYGGFFQEEDIRIYNNFFSNSPSIFDKERDSSLKFKIISNDNLEYFPDWH
;
A
#
# COMPACT_ATOMS: atom_id res chain seq x y z
N MET A 1 24.60 -6.72 32.52
CA MET A 1 24.58 -7.92 31.66
C MET A 1 23.16 -8.13 31.15
N ARG A 2 22.89 -7.85 29.86
CA ARG A 2 21.56 -7.97 29.25
C ARG A 2 21.32 -9.42 28.83
N LYS A 3 20.20 -10.01 29.26
CA LYS A 3 19.76 -11.34 28.87
C LYS A 3 19.24 -11.30 27.42
N ILE A 4 19.92 -12.00 26.52
CA ILE A 4 19.42 -12.33 25.19
C ILE A 4 18.45 -13.50 25.38
N SER A 5 17.15 -13.29 25.09
CA SER A 5 16.20 -14.39 24.99
C SER A 5 16.15 -14.84 23.53
N LEU A 6 16.80 -15.97 23.27
CA LEU A 6 16.76 -16.69 22.01
C LEU A 6 15.42 -17.44 21.94
N LEU A 7 14.54 -17.08 21.00
CA LEU A 7 13.29 -17.80 20.73
C LEU A 7 13.60 -18.95 19.77
N ILE A 8 13.51 -20.19 20.24
CA ILE A 8 13.74 -21.42 19.48
C ILE A 8 12.48 -21.77 18.69
N PHE A 9 12.60 -21.90 17.36
CA PHE A 9 11.57 -22.49 16.50
C PHE A 9 11.76 -24.01 16.42
N PHE A 10 10.72 -24.79 16.71
CA PHE A 10 10.66 -26.22 16.36
C PHE A 10 10.13 -26.36 14.93
N LEU A 11 10.98 -26.81 13.99
CA LEU A 11 10.55 -27.27 12.67
C LEU A 11 10.28 -28.78 12.72
N LEU A 12 9.04 -29.19 12.46
CA LEU A 12 8.70 -30.55 12.05
C LEU A 12 8.57 -30.56 10.52
N VAL A 13 9.55 -31.15 9.83
CA VAL A 13 9.54 -31.28 8.36
C VAL A 13 9.04 -32.68 8.01
N SER A 14 7.87 -32.77 7.40
CA SER A 14 7.43 -33.96 6.66
C SER A 14 8.01 -33.92 5.24
N SER A 15 8.41 -35.07 4.74
CA SER A 15 9.21 -35.24 3.52
C SER A 15 8.47 -34.82 2.25
N GLY A 16 8.85 -33.66 1.72
CA GLY A 16 8.66 -33.23 0.35
C GLY A 16 9.83 -32.31 0.00
N TYR A 17 10.36 -32.38 -1.22
CA TYR A 17 11.54 -31.62 -1.67
C TYR A 17 11.57 -30.18 -1.13
N VAL A 18 12.39 -29.95 -0.10
CA VAL A 18 12.57 -28.62 0.48
C VAL A 18 13.48 -27.87 -0.49
N ARG A 19 12.89 -26.97 -1.29
CA ARG A 19 13.65 -25.83 -1.80
C ARG A 19 14.20 -25.12 -0.57
N ALA A 20 15.52 -25.08 -0.44
CA ALA A 20 16.15 -24.02 0.35
C ALA A 20 15.58 -22.67 -0.17
N ASP A 21 15.35 -21.69 0.71
CA ASP A 21 15.05 -20.26 0.43
C ASP A 21 13.62 -19.72 0.65
N ASP A 22 12.66 -20.53 1.11
CA ASP A 22 11.38 -20.00 1.59
C ASP A 22 11.46 -19.66 3.10
N ILE A 23 11.20 -18.40 3.45
CA ILE A 23 11.02 -17.92 4.83
C ILE A 23 9.53 -17.81 5.11
N ILE A 24 9.05 -18.49 6.15
CA ILE A 24 7.65 -18.41 6.57
C ILE A 24 7.56 -17.62 7.87
N LEU A 25 6.84 -16.49 7.82
CA LEU A 25 6.49 -15.68 8.98
C LEU A 25 5.09 -16.07 9.44
N SER A 26 4.96 -16.41 10.73
CA SER A 26 3.68 -16.80 11.34
C SER A 26 3.61 -16.42 12.82
N GLY A 27 2.39 -16.32 13.35
CA GLY A 27 2.15 -16.00 14.76
C GLY A 27 2.18 -14.49 15.06
N GLU A 28 2.61 -14.13 16.27
CA GLU A 28 2.77 -12.73 16.68
C GLU A 28 4.25 -12.33 16.59
N ILE A 29 4.54 -11.34 15.77
CA ILE A 29 5.89 -10.86 15.47
C ILE A 29 5.98 -9.39 15.89
N LYS A 30 7.03 -9.05 16.62
CA LYS A 30 7.32 -7.66 17.00
C LYS A 30 8.65 -7.23 16.41
N ILE A 31 8.64 -6.14 15.66
CA ILE A 31 9.79 -5.54 14.99
C ILE A 31 10.13 -4.24 15.70
N SER A 32 11.17 -4.27 16.52
CA SER A 32 11.72 -3.10 17.22
C SER A 32 13.07 -2.63 16.65
N GLU A 33 13.58 -3.34 15.66
CA GLU A 33 14.79 -3.02 14.91
C GLU A 33 14.58 -3.40 13.44
N PRO A 34 15.24 -2.72 12.48
CA PRO A 34 15.08 -3.03 11.06
C PRO A 34 15.42 -4.49 10.77
N THR A 35 14.54 -5.17 10.04
CA THR A 35 14.66 -6.60 9.70
C THR A 35 14.74 -6.77 8.19
N TYR A 36 15.83 -7.38 7.72
CA TYR A 36 16.17 -7.46 6.30
C TYR A 36 15.96 -8.86 5.74
N TYR A 37 15.41 -8.92 4.53
CA TYR A 37 15.32 -10.11 3.70
C TYR A 37 15.86 -9.80 2.31
N LYS A 38 16.77 -10.64 1.82
CA LYS A 38 17.40 -10.46 0.51
C LYS A 38 17.48 -11.78 -0.24
N GLU A 39 17.05 -11.76 -1.51
CA GLU A 39 17.09 -12.93 -2.40
C GLU A 39 16.35 -14.14 -1.79
N LYS A 40 15.19 -13.87 -1.19
CA LYS A 40 14.34 -14.88 -0.54
C LYS A 40 12.94 -14.88 -1.09
N LYS A 41 12.27 -16.01 -0.93
CA LYS A 41 10.82 -16.04 -0.96
C LYS A 41 10.31 -15.91 0.47
N VAL A 42 9.54 -14.88 0.77
CA VAL A 42 9.00 -14.62 2.11
C VAL A 42 7.48 -14.74 2.09
N ILE A 43 6.96 -15.67 2.88
CA ILE A 43 5.52 -15.96 2.98
C ILE A 43 5.06 -15.59 4.38
N ILE A 44 4.14 -14.64 4.47
CA ILE A 44 3.44 -14.30 5.70
C ILE A 44 2.15 -15.12 5.73
N SER A 45 2.02 -15.97 6.74
CA SER A 45 0.91 -16.93 6.86
C SER A 45 -0.39 -16.25 7.30
N PRO A 46 -1.58 -16.85 7.04
CA PRO A 46 -2.85 -16.39 7.62
C PRO A 46 -2.77 -16.18 9.14
N SER A 47 -3.57 -15.26 9.66
CA SER A 47 -3.64 -14.91 11.09
C SER A 47 -2.34 -14.36 11.72
N THR A 48 -1.30 -14.10 10.93
CA THR A 48 -0.07 -13.48 11.43
C THR A 48 -0.33 -12.03 11.84
N LYS A 49 0.20 -11.63 12.99
CA LYS A 49 0.19 -10.24 13.47
C LYS A 49 1.61 -9.72 13.56
N ILE A 50 1.89 -8.64 12.86
CA ILE A 50 3.20 -7.98 12.85
C ILE A 50 3.02 -6.59 13.46
N LYS A 51 3.71 -6.33 14.56
CA LYS A 51 3.78 -5.00 15.19
C LYS A 51 5.13 -4.38 14.90
N ILE A 52 5.15 -3.20 14.30
CA ILE A 52 6.36 -2.51 13.85
C ILE A 52 6.49 -1.16 14.55
N ASP A 53 7.68 -0.87 15.08
CA ASP A 53 7.94 0.40 15.75
C ASP A 53 7.98 1.57 14.73
N ASN A 54 7.08 2.53 14.87
CA ASN A 54 6.99 3.74 14.05
C ASN A 54 8.20 4.68 14.24
N ASN A 55 9.07 4.41 15.21
CA ASN A 55 10.31 5.17 15.34
C ASN A 55 11.36 4.77 14.29
N LEU A 56 11.23 3.59 13.67
CA LEU A 56 12.14 3.11 12.64
C LEU A 56 11.95 3.84 11.31
N ASP A 57 13.05 4.05 10.59
CA ASP A 57 13.00 4.53 9.21
C ASP A 57 12.36 3.49 8.28
N SER A 58 12.65 2.21 8.53
CA SER A 58 12.03 1.06 7.88
C SER A 58 11.99 -0.14 8.83
N GLY A 59 10.82 -0.75 9.00
CA GLY A 59 10.65 -1.93 9.84
C GLY A 59 11.08 -3.22 9.15
N LEU A 60 10.30 -3.66 8.17
CA LEU A 60 10.63 -4.79 7.30
C LEU A 60 11.20 -4.28 5.99
N ILE A 61 12.32 -4.85 5.55
CA ILE A 61 13.03 -4.44 4.34
C ILE A 61 13.22 -5.66 3.46
N PHE A 62 12.74 -5.58 2.24
CA PHE A 62 12.81 -6.64 1.24
C PHE A 62 13.57 -6.17 0.01
N GLU A 63 14.63 -6.88 -0.37
CA GLU A 63 15.41 -6.62 -1.58
C GLU A 63 15.47 -7.88 -2.44
N ASN A 64 15.13 -7.78 -3.73
CA ASN A 64 15.21 -8.92 -4.65
C ASN A 64 14.43 -10.15 -4.15
N CYS A 65 13.25 -9.93 -3.56
CA CYS A 65 12.44 -10.97 -2.92
C CYS A 65 11.19 -11.34 -3.72
N ASN A 66 10.65 -12.52 -3.45
CA ASN A 66 9.28 -12.89 -3.79
C ASN A 66 8.44 -12.89 -2.50
N ILE A 67 7.55 -11.92 -2.34
CA ILE A 67 6.86 -11.64 -1.08
C ILE A 67 5.38 -11.99 -1.21
N VAL A 68 4.86 -12.79 -0.27
CA VAL A 68 3.46 -13.21 -0.27
C VAL A 68 2.82 -12.98 1.10
N PHE A 69 1.91 -12.03 1.20
CA PHE A 69 0.98 -11.91 2.33
C PHE A 69 -0.27 -12.75 2.01
N ASN A 70 -0.30 -13.96 2.55
CA ASN A 70 -1.29 -14.96 2.22
C ASN A 70 -2.48 -14.97 3.20
N GLY A 71 -3.08 -13.81 3.48
CA GLY A 71 -4.25 -13.74 4.36
C GLY A 71 -5.49 -14.34 3.72
N THR A 72 -6.51 -14.67 4.53
CA THR A 72 -7.86 -15.00 4.05
C THR A 72 -8.90 -14.03 4.63
N SER A 73 -10.13 -14.02 4.11
CA SER A 73 -11.24 -13.22 4.64
C SER A 73 -11.52 -13.51 6.12
N GLU A 74 -11.39 -14.77 6.53
CA GLU A 74 -11.62 -15.23 7.90
C GLU A 74 -10.39 -15.03 8.79
N ASN A 75 -9.20 -15.10 8.18
CA ASN A 75 -7.92 -15.10 8.87
C ASN A 75 -6.96 -14.08 8.24
N PRO A 76 -7.25 -12.78 8.35
CA PRO A 76 -6.44 -11.75 7.74
C PRO A 76 -5.07 -11.66 8.41
N ILE A 77 -4.07 -11.19 7.66
CA ILE A 77 -2.79 -10.76 8.23
C ILE A 77 -2.96 -9.35 8.78
N ILE A 78 -2.41 -9.06 9.96
CA ILE A 78 -2.48 -7.73 10.56
C ILE A 78 -1.07 -7.15 10.65
N VAL A 79 -0.84 -5.98 10.07
CA VAL A 79 0.37 -5.19 10.22
C VAL A 79 0.01 -3.88 10.92
N GLU A 80 0.62 -3.61 12.06
CA GLU A 80 0.29 -2.47 12.90
C GLU A 80 1.54 -1.69 13.31
N GLY A 81 1.53 -0.39 13.06
CA GLY A 81 2.53 0.52 13.63
C GLY A 81 2.28 0.75 15.12
N TYR A 82 3.34 0.86 15.91
CA TYR A 82 3.27 1.25 17.32
C TYR A 82 4.37 2.24 17.69
N GLY A 83 4.15 3.07 18.72
CA GLY A 83 5.10 4.11 19.11
C GLY A 83 5.08 5.36 18.19
N GLY A 84 5.93 6.34 18.51
CA GLY A 84 6.15 7.58 17.75
C GLY A 84 5.12 8.70 17.98
N SER A 85 5.52 9.97 17.85
CA SER A 85 4.62 11.12 18.06
C SER A 85 4.76 12.33 17.14
N VAL A 86 5.67 12.40 16.14
CA VAL A 86 5.76 13.67 15.38
C VAL A 86 6.13 13.59 13.89
N GLU A 87 6.95 12.65 13.43
CA GLU A 87 7.39 12.64 12.01
C GLU A 87 7.22 11.26 11.37
N LEU A 88 6.06 11.05 10.74
CA LEU A 88 5.71 9.80 10.06
C LEU A 88 5.91 9.86 8.53
N GLU A 89 6.20 11.03 7.96
CA GLU A 89 6.21 11.24 6.51
C GLU A 89 7.29 10.43 5.77
N ASP A 90 8.47 10.32 6.36
CA ASP A 90 9.62 9.67 5.71
C ASP A 90 9.80 8.20 6.12
N LYS A 91 9.09 7.76 7.14
CA LYS A 91 9.22 6.42 7.73
C LYS A 91 8.37 5.38 7.00
N ASN A 92 8.79 4.13 7.10
CA ASN A 92 8.14 3.01 6.44
C ASN A 92 7.93 1.86 7.42
N LEU A 93 6.75 1.26 7.42
CA LEU A 93 6.59 -0.05 8.04
C LEU A 93 7.29 -1.10 7.19
N ILE A 94 7.06 -1.06 5.88
CA ILE A 94 7.59 -2.03 4.93
C ILE A 94 8.21 -1.31 3.73
N HIS A 95 9.48 -1.59 3.50
CA HIS A 95 10.26 -1.15 2.34
C HIS A 95 10.48 -2.34 1.40
N ILE A 96 10.21 -2.16 0.10
CA ILE A 96 10.29 -3.20 -0.93
C ILE A 96 11.06 -2.63 -2.13
N GLU A 97 12.16 -3.27 -2.49
CA GLU A 97 13.03 -2.90 -3.59
C GLU A 97 13.25 -4.11 -4.52
N ASP A 98 13.20 -3.89 -5.84
CA ASP A 98 13.51 -4.89 -6.87
C ASP A 98 12.80 -6.25 -6.67
N SER A 99 11.56 -6.24 -6.20
CA SER A 99 10.86 -7.44 -5.73
C SER A 99 9.55 -7.72 -6.46
N GLU A 100 9.04 -8.95 -6.30
CA GLU A 100 7.67 -9.30 -6.65
C GLU A 100 6.83 -9.39 -5.36
N LEU A 101 5.64 -8.79 -5.35
CA LEU A 101 4.78 -8.81 -4.17
C LEU A 101 3.33 -9.22 -4.48
N VAL A 102 2.77 -10.02 -3.58
CA VAL A 102 1.34 -10.36 -3.54
C VAL A 102 0.82 -10.07 -2.14
N VAL A 103 -0.08 -9.11 -2.02
CA VAL A 103 -0.75 -8.77 -0.76
C VAL A 103 -2.23 -9.08 -0.86
N LYS A 104 -2.72 -10.01 -0.04
CA LYS A 104 -4.13 -10.40 -0.01
C LYS A 104 -4.68 -10.40 1.40
N ASN A 105 -5.94 -9.99 1.55
CA ASN A 105 -6.72 -10.09 2.80
C ASN A 105 -5.88 -9.67 4.02
N SER A 106 -5.30 -8.48 3.95
CA SER A 106 -4.40 -7.96 4.97
C SER A 106 -4.96 -6.65 5.53
N ILE A 107 -4.70 -6.39 6.80
CA ILE A 107 -5.11 -5.19 7.51
C ILE A 107 -3.86 -4.43 7.95
N PHE A 108 -3.70 -3.21 7.44
CA PHE A 108 -2.62 -2.31 7.80
C PHE A 108 -3.20 -1.15 8.60
N LYS A 109 -2.66 -0.88 9.81
CA LYS A 109 -3.21 0.18 10.68
C LYS A 109 -2.17 0.94 11.50
N ASN A 110 -2.49 2.20 11.83
CA ASN A 110 -1.75 3.05 12.77
C ASN A 110 -0.25 3.22 12.48
N GLY A 111 0.12 3.43 11.21
CA GLY A 111 1.52 3.43 10.77
C GLY A 111 1.93 4.70 10.02
N SER A 112 3.21 4.76 9.66
CA SER A 112 3.77 5.75 8.73
C SER A 112 3.35 5.43 7.28
N TRP A 113 4.29 5.08 6.39
CA TRP A 113 3.96 4.43 5.12
C TRP A 113 3.84 2.92 5.29
N TYR A 114 2.69 2.32 4.98
CA TYR A 114 2.56 0.86 5.12
C TYR A 114 3.41 0.11 4.11
N LEU A 115 3.27 0.46 2.83
CA LEU A 115 4.03 -0.14 1.73
C LEU A 115 4.78 0.96 0.98
N HIS A 116 6.11 0.88 0.98
CA HIS A 116 7.00 1.70 0.19
C HIS A 116 7.72 0.82 -0.83
N ILE A 117 7.39 1.00 -2.11
CA ILE A 117 7.73 0.05 -3.16
C ILE A 117 8.52 0.76 -4.27
N HIS A 118 9.70 0.26 -4.61
CA HIS A 118 10.53 0.76 -5.70
C HIS A 118 10.90 -0.38 -6.65
N HIS A 119 10.90 -0.07 -7.96
CA HIS A 119 11.34 -0.96 -9.04
C HIS A 119 10.76 -2.39 -8.95
N SER A 120 9.52 -2.50 -8.45
CA SER A 120 8.88 -3.76 -8.11
C SER A 120 7.54 -3.88 -8.83
N LYS A 121 7.02 -5.10 -8.92
CA LYS A 121 5.72 -5.40 -9.54
C LYS A 121 4.88 -6.26 -8.61
N GLY A 122 3.56 -6.24 -8.77
CA GLY A 122 2.72 -7.04 -7.90
C GLY A 122 1.25 -6.68 -7.86
N VAL A 123 0.55 -7.38 -6.97
CA VAL A 123 -0.89 -7.25 -6.76
C VAL A 123 -1.17 -7.01 -5.28
N ILE A 124 -1.94 -5.98 -4.98
CA ILE A 124 -2.42 -5.63 -3.65
C ILE A 124 -3.94 -5.66 -3.71
N GLU A 125 -4.56 -6.62 -3.03
CA GLU A 125 -5.99 -6.85 -3.14
C GLU A 125 -6.69 -7.26 -1.84
N ASN A 126 -8.00 -6.98 -1.80
CA ASN A 126 -8.90 -7.39 -0.72
C ASN A 126 -8.38 -6.96 0.67
N SER A 127 -7.67 -5.84 0.76
CA SER A 127 -6.98 -5.41 1.98
C SER A 127 -7.54 -4.10 2.52
N PHE A 128 -7.33 -3.85 3.81
CA PHE A 128 -7.79 -2.66 4.50
C PHE A 128 -6.61 -1.85 5.03
N PHE A 129 -6.55 -0.56 4.68
CA PHE A 129 -5.50 0.36 5.10
C PHE A 129 -6.10 1.52 5.88
N TYR A 130 -5.75 1.63 7.17
CA TYR A 130 -6.49 2.46 8.12
C TYR A 130 -5.62 3.33 9.04
N ARG A 131 -5.85 4.65 9.01
CA ARG A 131 -5.15 5.61 9.89
C ARG A 131 -3.63 5.57 9.73
N GLY A 132 -3.15 5.54 8.50
CA GLY A 132 -1.74 5.70 8.16
C GLY A 132 -1.43 7.15 7.80
N TYR A 133 -0.16 7.56 7.97
CA TYR A 133 0.31 8.74 7.25
C TYR A 133 0.20 8.49 5.73
N GLY A 134 0.64 7.32 5.28
CA GLY A 134 0.54 6.93 3.89
C GLY A 134 0.21 5.44 3.75
N ALA A 135 -0.75 5.05 2.91
CA ALA A 135 -1.01 3.62 2.75
C ALA A 135 -0.02 2.96 1.77
N ILE A 136 0.00 3.39 0.51
CA ILE A 136 0.90 2.81 -0.49
C ILE A 136 1.63 3.95 -1.21
N ARG A 137 2.97 3.96 -1.16
CA ARG A 137 3.80 4.80 -2.04
C ARG A 137 4.66 3.94 -2.94
N PHE A 138 4.72 4.27 -4.22
CA PHE A 138 5.53 3.48 -5.13
C PHE A 138 6.10 4.23 -6.33
N THR A 139 7.14 3.63 -6.89
CA THR A 139 7.72 3.93 -8.21
C THR A 139 7.74 2.67 -9.05
N GLY A 140 7.61 2.80 -10.36
CA GLY A 140 7.68 1.68 -11.30
C GLY A 140 6.31 1.14 -11.74
N ASP A 141 6.36 0.41 -12.86
CA ASP A 141 5.19 -0.06 -13.58
C ASP A 141 4.74 -1.46 -13.12
N ASN A 142 3.51 -1.83 -13.46
CA ASN A 142 2.91 -3.15 -13.18
C ASN A 142 2.50 -3.41 -11.72
N ILE A 143 2.15 -2.37 -10.97
CA ILE A 143 1.44 -2.50 -9.69
C ILE A 143 -0.08 -2.47 -9.93
N LYS A 144 -0.78 -3.50 -9.43
CA LYS A 144 -2.25 -3.60 -9.46
C LYS A 144 -2.81 -3.48 -8.05
N ILE A 145 -3.67 -2.50 -7.81
CA ILE A 145 -4.31 -2.21 -6.52
C ILE A 145 -5.81 -2.33 -6.73
N ARG A 146 -6.43 -3.37 -6.14
CA ARG A 146 -7.85 -3.64 -6.39
C ARG A 146 -8.64 -4.15 -5.20
N ARG A 147 -9.92 -3.81 -5.11
CA ARG A 147 -10.81 -4.30 -4.03
C ARG A 147 -10.26 -4.02 -2.62
N ASN A 148 -9.55 -2.91 -2.47
CA ASN A 148 -9.06 -2.47 -1.17
C ASN A 148 -9.96 -1.38 -0.61
N ILE A 149 -9.91 -1.24 0.72
CA ILE A 149 -10.50 -0.11 1.44
C ILE A 149 -9.35 0.72 2.00
N PHE A 150 -9.30 1.99 1.64
CA PHE A 150 -8.39 2.99 2.18
C PHE A 150 -9.19 3.98 3.00
N SER A 151 -9.00 3.99 4.32
CA SER A 151 -9.81 4.78 5.23
C SER A 151 -8.98 5.63 6.19
N GLU A 152 -9.35 6.90 6.33
CA GLU A 152 -8.74 7.83 7.31
C GLU A 152 -7.21 7.94 7.20
N ASN A 153 -6.64 7.75 6.01
CA ASN A 153 -5.21 7.97 5.78
C ASN A 153 -4.96 9.44 5.44
N ASN A 154 -3.76 9.94 5.75
CA ASN A 154 -3.34 11.24 5.22
C ASN A 154 -3.12 11.15 3.70
N ILE A 155 -2.44 10.12 3.21
CA ILE A 155 -2.37 9.81 1.77
C ILE A 155 -2.69 8.33 1.56
N ALA A 156 -3.76 7.99 0.84
CA ALA A 156 -4.07 6.58 0.59
C ALA A 156 -3.10 5.98 -0.44
N VAL A 157 -3.03 6.50 -1.66
CA VAL A 157 -2.11 5.98 -2.67
C VAL A 157 -1.30 7.11 -3.28
N ARG A 158 0.04 6.97 -3.31
CA ARG A 158 0.96 7.91 -3.96
C ARG A 158 1.83 7.20 -4.98
N PHE A 159 1.97 7.76 -6.18
CA PHE A 159 2.90 7.21 -7.16
C PHE A 159 3.55 8.28 -8.03
N ILE A 160 4.72 7.93 -8.55
CA ILE A 160 5.60 8.77 -9.37
C ILE A 160 6.22 7.87 -10.43
N LYS A 161 6.32 8.35 -11.68
CA LYS A 161 6.89 7.60 -12.81
C LYS A 161 6.32 6.17 -12.88
N ALA A 162 5.00 6.06 -12.88
CA ALA A 162 4.31 4.78 -12.81
C ALA A 162 2.96 4.83 -13.55
N GLU A 163 2.60 3.68 -14.15
CA GLU A 163 1.32 3.45 -14.81
C GLU A 163 0.52 2.31 -14.14
N PRO A 164 0.01 2.52 -12.91
CA PRO A 164 -0.64 1.46 -12.16
C PRO A 164 -2.08 1.18 -12.65
N ILE A 165 -2.62 0.04 -12.19
CA ILE A 165 -4.05 -0.27 -12.29
C ILE A 165 -4.67 -0.12 -10.89
N LEU A 166 -5.53 0.86 -10.70
CA LEU A 166 -6.32 1.10 -9.50
C LEU A 166 -7.79 0.85 -9.83
N GLU A 167 -8.32 -0.29 -9.42
CA GLU A 167 -9.69 -0.66 -9.75
C GLU A 167 -10.52 -1.19 -8.58
N ASN A 168 -11.80 -0.84 -8.53
CA ASN A 168 -12.72 -1.37 -7.52
C ASN A 168 -12.23 -1.10 -6.07
N ASN A 169 -11.62 0.06 -5.78
CA ASN A 169 -11.21 0.43 -4.42
C ASN A 169 -12.19 1.44 -3.79
N ILE A 170 -12.28 1.46 -2.45
CA ILE A 170 -13.02 2.48 -1.69
C ILE A 170 -11.95 3.37 -1.06
N PHE A 171 -12.05 4.65 -1.35
CA PHE A 171 -11.31 5.71 -0.69
C PHE A 171 -12.27 6.49 0.18
N TYR A 172 -12.17 6.30 1.50
CA TYR A 172 -13.09 6.85 2.47
C TYR A 172 -12.39 7.78 3.47
N LYS A 173 -12.79 9.05 3.53
CA LYS A 173 -12.28 10.02 4.52
C LYS A 173 -10.76 10.14 4.58
N ASN A 174 -10.08 10.02 3.45
CA ASN A 174 -8.65 10.32 3.37
C ASN A 174 -8.44 11.83 3.20
N GLU A 175 -7.32 12.36 3.68
CA GLU A 175 -6.93 13.74 3.33
C GLU A 175 -6.64 13.83 1.82
N ILE A 176 -5.87 12.88 1.30
CA ILE A 176 -5.68 12.66 -0.14
C ILE A 176 -5.93 11.20 -0.49
N ALA A 177 -6.90 10.91 -1.35
CA ALA A 177 -7.16 9.55 -1.80
C ALA A 177 -6.10 9.06 -2.80
N ILE A 178 -5.91 9.76 -3.92
CA ILE A 178 -4.85 9.44 -4.89
C ILE A 178 -3.96 10.65 -5.13
N PHE A 179 -2.66 10.48 -4.92
CA PHE A 179 -1.64 11.47 -5.18
C PHE A 179 -0.71 11.01 -6.33
N LEU A 180 -0.91 11.58 -7.51
CA LEU A 180 -0.03 11.37 -8.66
C LEU A 180 1.03 12.46 -8.76
N ARG A 181 2.27 12.09 -9.11
CA ARG A 181 3.40 13.01 -9.29
C ARG A 181 3.99 12.84 -10.69
N GLU A 182 5.12 13.49 -10.94
CA GLU A 182 5.82 13.51 -12.23
C GLU A 182 5.92 12.15 -12.94
N GLY A 183 5.88 12.20 -14.27
CA GLY A 183 6.12 11.04 -15.14
C GLY A 183 4.97 10.03 -15.19
N VAL A 184 3.79 10.36 -14.68
CA VAL A 184 2.58 9.54 -14.86
C VAL A 184 1.97 9.85 -16.22
N LYS A 185 1.66 8.84 -17.03
CA LYS A 185 1.11 9.05 -18.38
C LYS A 185 -0.27 8.46 -18.54
N SER A 186 -0.38 7.14 -18.41
CA SER A 186 -1.62 6.39 -18.70
C SER A 186 -2.04 5.46 -17.56
N PRO A 187 -2.24 5.95 -16.31
CA PRO A 187 -2.71 5.11 -15.23
C PRO A 187 -4.15 4.64 -15.50
N VAL A 188 -4.48 3.40 -15.13
CA VAL A 188 -5.84 2.88 -15.21
C VAL A 188 -6.52 3.07 -13.86
N ILE A 189 -7.31 4.14 -13.71
CA ILE A 189 -8.04 4.45 -12.48
C ILE A 189 -9.54 4.38 -12.78
N GLN A 190 -10.18 3.28 -12.39
CA GLN A 190 -11.58 3.02 -12.75
C GLN A 190 -12.37 2.23 -11.71
N ARG A 191 -13.68 2.41 -11.67
CA ARG A 191 -14.59 1.69 -10.76
C ARG A 191 -14.26 1.85 -9.28
N ASN A 192 -13.55 2.91 -8.93
CA ASN A 192 -13.30 3.23 -7.53
C ASN A 192 -14.44 4.07 -6.96
N SER A 193 -14.62 4.03 -5.65
CA SER A 193 -15.57 4.84 -4.91
C SER A 193 -14.82 5.84 -4.03
N PHE A 194 -15.04 7.12 -4.27
CA PHE A 194 -14.46 8.23 -3.54
C PHE A 194 -15.51 8.86 -2.64
N ILE A 195 -15.34 8.70 -1.33
CA ILE A 195 -16.34 9.05 -0.33
C ILE A 195 -15.73 9.94 0.74
N ASN A 196 -16.19 11.20 0.78
CA ASN A 196 -15.83 12.17 1.82
C ASN A 196 -14.31 12.36 2.02
N ASN A 197 -13.50 12.24 0.96
CA ASN A 197 -12.09 12.64 1.03
C ASN A 197 -11.99 14.17 0.95
N LYS A 198 -10.92 14.76 1.48
CA LYS A 198 -10.67 16.19 1.24
C LYS A 198 -10.24 16.44 -0.21
N PHE A 199 -9.36 15.58 -0.72
CA PHE A 199 -9.05 15.47 -2.14
C PHE A 199 -9.25 14.03 -2.61
N ASP A 200 -10.08 13.85 -3.62
CA ASP A 200 -10.22 12.56 -4.30
C ASP A 200 -9.00 12.29 -5.18
N LEU A 201 -8.53 13.34 -5.86
CA LEU A 201 -7.38 13.29 -6.74
C LEU A 201 -6.51 14.52 -6.49
N TYR A 202 -5.21 14.28 -6.32
CA TYR A 202 -4.24 15.33 -6.11
C TYR A 202 -3.10 15.11 -7.10
N GLY A 203 -2.83 16.07 -7.96
CA GLY A 203 -1.67 16.02 -8.82
C GLY A 203 -0.55 16.94 -8.33
N GLY A 204 0.66 16.40 -8.34
CA GLY A 204 1.85 17.05 -7.80
C GLY A 204 2.59 17.90 -8.81
N PHE A 205 3.59 18.61 -8.30
CA PHE A 205 4.55 19.36 -9.10
C PHE A 205 5.24 18.45 -10.14
N PHE A 206 5.49 19.01 -11.32
CA PHE A 206 6.18 18.39 -12.46
C PHE A 206 5.40 17.28 -13.20
N GLN A 207 4.12 17.10 -12.92
CA GLN A 207 3.25 16.35 -13.84
C GLN A 207 2.96 17.22 -15.07
N GLU A 208 3.16 16.66 -16.27
CA GLU A 208 3.05 17.41 -17.53
C GLU A 208 1.88 16.95 -18.40
N GLU A 209 1.50 15.68 -18.30
CA GLU A 209 0.44 15.10 -19.12
C GLU A 209 -0.91 15.14 -18.39
N ASP A 210 -1.98 15.47 -19.12
CA ASP A 210 -3.34 15.38 -18.62
C ASP A 210 -3.68 13.92 -18.30
N ILE A 211 -4.25 13.67 -17.13
CA ILE A 211 -4.63 12.32 -16.69
C ILE A 211 -6.12 12.14 -16.86
N ARG A 212 -6.53 11.04 -17.48
CA ARG A 212 -7.94 10.71 -17.64
C ARG A 212 -8.30 9.52 -16.77
N ILE A 213 -9.40 9.64 -16.04
CA ILE A 213 -9.98 8.57 -15.22
C ILE A 213 -11.44 8.38 -15.61
N TYR A 214 -11.96 7.17 -15.44
CA TYR A 214 -13.27 6.81 -15.98
C TYR A 214 -14.03 5.89 -15.03
N ASN A 215 -15.36 5.92 -15.10
CA ASN A 215 -16.22 4.97 -14.40
C ASN A 215 -15.98 4.94 -12.89
N ASN A 216 -15.70 6.08 -12.27
CA ASN A 216 -15.54 6.17 -10.81
C ASN A 216 -16.80 6.77 -10.17
N PHE A 217 -17.16 6.29 -8.99
CA PHE A 217 -18.22 6.86 -8.17
C PHE A 217 -17.63 7.91 -7.24
N PHE A 218 -18.26 9.08 -7.18
CA PHE A 218 -17.92 10.14 -6.23
C PHE A 218 -19.16 10.48 -5.42
N SER A 219 -19.06 10.47 -4.08
CA SER A 219 -20.20 10.78 -3.22
C SER A 219 -20.66 12.24 -3.33
N ASN A 220 -19.81 13.11 -3.88
CA ASN A 220 -20.06 14.52 -4.16
C ASN A 220 -19.38 14.88 -5.50
N SER A 221 -19.46 16.14 -5.94
CA SER A 221 -18.61 16.62 -7.04
C SER A 221 -17.13 16.29 -6.75
N PRO A 222 -16.37 15.72 -7.71
CA PRO A 222 -14.98 15.32 -7.50
C PRO A 222 -14.12 16.47 -6.96
N SER A 223 -13.43 16.25 -5.84
CA SER A 223 -12.46 17.21 -5.31
C SER A 223 -11.08 16.93 -5.90
N ILE A 224 -10.67 17.79 -6.85
CA ILE A 224 -9.44 17.62 -7.64
C ILE A 224 -8.48 18.78 -7.38
N PHE A 225 -7.19 18.48 -7.22
CA PHE A 225 -6.11 19.47 -7.23
C PHE A 225 -5.27 19.31 -8.50
N ASP A 226 -5.44 20.24 -9.44
CA ASP A 226 -4.76 20.30 -10.74
C ASP A 226 -4.66 21.75 -11.26
N LYS A 227 -4.39 21.95 -12.56
CA LYS A 227 -4.25 23.29 -13.16
C LYS A 227 -5.46 24.21 -13.04
N GLU A 228 -6.66 23.68 -12.84
CA GLU A 228 -7.86 24.51 -12.64
C GLU A 228 -7.87 25.15 -11.24
N ARG A 229 -7.21 24.49 -10.28
CA ARG A 229 -7.08 24.97 -8.89
C ARG A 229 -5.78 25.73 -8.64
N ASP A 230 -4.72 25.37 -9.33
CA ASP A 230 -3.41 26.04 -9.28
C ASP A 230 -2.83 26.20 -10.69
N SER A 231 -2.89 27.42 -11.23
CA SER A 231 -2.44 27.73 -12.59
C SER A 231 -0.94 27.55 -12.83
N SER A 232 -0.14 27.31 -11.79
CA SER A 232 1.28 26.96 -11.94
C SER A 232 1.48 25.52 -12.43
N LEU A 233 0.45 24.66 -12.29
CA LEU A 233 0.45 23.30 -12.82
C LEU A 233 0.12 23.29 -14.32
N LYS A 234 0.71 22.33 -15.04
CA LYS A 234 0.57 22.23 -16.51
C LYS A 234 -0.48 21.21 -16.99
N PHE A 235 -0.97 20.37 -16.09
CA PHE A 235 -1.84 19.24 -16.40
C PHE A 235 -3.21 19.38 -15.75
N LYS A 236 -4.20 18.68 -16.31
CA LYS A 236 -5.54 18.53 -15.77
C LYS A 236 -5.80 17.06 -15.42
N ILE A 237 -6.63 16.83 -14.41
CA ILE A 237 -7.22 15.51 -14.18
C ILE A 237 -8.65 15.55 -14.69
N ILE A 238 -8.94 14.72 -15.68
CA ILE A 238 -10.23 14.66 -16.37
C ILE A 238 -10.97 13.44 -15.84
N SER A 239 -12.02 13.68 -15.06
CA SER A 239 -12.94 12.62 -14.62
C SER A 239 -14.17 12.62 -15.51
N ASN A 240 -14.24 11.63 -16.40
CA ASN A 240 -15.38 11.41 -17.27
C ASN A 240 -16.18 10.18 -16.83
N ASP A 241 -17.42 10.09 -17.29
CA ASP A 241 -18.25 8.89 -17.16
C ASP A 241 -18.36 8.41 -15.71
N ASN A 242 -18.68 9.34 -14.80
CA ASN A 242 -18.82 9.01 -13.39
C ASN A 242 -20.01 8.07 -13.18
N LEU A 243 -19.86 7.10 -12.30
CA LEU A 243 -20.94 6.21 -11.91
C LEU A 243 -21.98 7.00 -11.12
N GLU A 244 -23.26 6.86 -11.48
CA GLU A 244 -24.37 7.49 -10.75
C GLU A 244 -24.64 6.83 -9.40
N TYR A 245 -24.28 5.55 -9.27
CA TYR A 245 -24.55 4.73 -8.09
C TYR A 245 -23.26 4.15 -7.55
N PHE A 246 -23.27 3.91 -6.23
CA PHE A 246 -22.22 3.16 -5.58
C PHE A 246 -22.14 1.77 -6.23
N PRO A 247 -20.97 1.37 -6.76
CA PRO A 247 -20.83 0.08 -7.44
C PRO A 247 -21.15 -1.07 -6.49
N ASP A 248 -21.76 -2.14 -7.02
CA ASP A 248 -21.91 -3.38 -6.27
C ASP A 248 -20.53 -4.02 -6.06
N TRP A 249 -20.26 -4.41 -4.82
CA TRP A 249 -18.96 -4.91 -4.35
C TRP A 249 -19.01 -6.39 -3.96
N HIS A 250 -20.14 -7.05 -4.22
CA HIS A 250 -20.35 -8.48 -4.03
C HIS A 250 -19.61 -9.34 -5.07
#